data_AF-A0A9E1TAI7-F1
#
_entry.id   AF-A0A9E1TAI7-F1
#
_cell.length_a   1.000
_cell.length_b   1.000
_cell.length_c   1.000
_cell.angle_alpha   90.00
_cell.angle_beta   90.00
_cell.angle_gamma   90.00
#
_symmetry.space_group_name_H-M   'P 1'
#
loop_
_entity.id
_entity.type
_entity.pdbx_description
1 polymer ?
#
loop_
_entity_poly.entity_id
_entity_poly.type
_entity_poly.pdbx_seq_one_letter_code
_entity_poly.pdbx_strand_id
1 'polypeptide(L)'
;MDDNRGEEVFSEAACSTCHAGPSFTDGLLHDVGTALGPDETKGPLIDTPTLLGLYDTPPYLHDGSAPTLRDVFESAPATSPHGLVSDYNETEIDDLVAYLRSLPQG
;
A
#
# COMPACT_ATOMS: atom_id res chain seq x y z
N MET A 1 19.38 -9.22 -14.25
CA MET A 1 19.20 -10.24 -13.19
C MET A 1 18.18 -9.59 -12.32
N ASP A 2 16.95 -9.63 -12.81
CA ASP A 2 15.84 -8.83 -12.32
C ASP A 2 15.14 -9.74 -11.32
N ASP A 3 15.60 -9.64 -10.09
CA ASP A 3 15.00 -10.34 -8.96
C ASP A 3 13.63 -9.71 -8.74
N ASN A 4 12.59 -10.26 -9.37
CA ASN A 4 11.18 -9.85 -9.25
C ASN A 4 10.60 -10.07 -7.83
N ARG A 5 11.42 -10.12 -6.79
CA ARG A 5 11.02 -10.45 -5.41
C ARG A 5 9.95 -9.50 -4.89
N GLY A 6 10.03 -8.21 -5.23
CA GLY A 6 9.00 -7.24 -4.84
C GLY A 6 7.65 -7.47 -5.52
N GLU A 7 7.65 -7.91 -6.78
CA GLU A 7 6.44 -8.31 -7.50
C GLU A 7 5.86 -9.62 -6.93
N GLU A 8 6.72 -10.55 -6.51
CA GLU A 8 6.31 -11.78 -5.84
C GLU A 8 5.61 -11.46 -4.51
N VAL A 9 6.20 -10.62 -3.66
CA VAL A 9 5.57 -10.14 -2.42
C VAL A 9 4.25 -9.43 -2.71
N PHE A 10 4.19 -8.59 -3.74
CA PHE A 10 2.94 -7.91 -4.14
C PHE A 10 1.81 -8.89 -4.49
N SER A 11 2.16 -9.99 -5.16
CA SER A 11 1.22 -11.06 -5.51
C SER A 11 0.81 -11.88 -4.28
N GLU A 12 1.77 -12.31 -3.46
CA GLU A 12 1.53 -13.14 -2.28
C GLU A 12 0.77 -12.41 -1.16
N ALA A 13 1.06 -11.12 -0.96
CA ALA A 13 0.35 -10.26 -0.01
C ALA A 13 -1.03 -9.83 -0.54
N ALA A 14 -1.47 -10.37 -1.69
CA ALA A 14 -2.76 -10.11 -2.31
C ALA A 14 -3.03 -8.62 -2.62
N CYS A 15 -1.98 -7.80 -2.84
CA CYS A 15 -2.13 -6.38 -3.13
C CYS A 15 -2.97 -6.13 -4.38
N SER A 16 -2.87 -7.03 -5.37
CA SER A 16 -3.64 -7.00 -6.61
C SER A 16 -5.14 -7.23 -6.45
N THR A 17 -5.63 -7.57 -5.25
CA THR A 17 -7.07 -7.71 -4.99
C THR A 17 -7.80 -6.38 -4.98
N CYS A 18 -7.13 -5.32 -4.51
CA CYS A 18 -7.64 -3.95 -4.56
C CYS A 18 -6.86 -3.12 -5.59
N HIS A 19 -5.54 -3.21 -5.60
CA HIS A 19 -4.68 -2.49 -6.55
C HIS A 19 -4.52 -3.26 -7.86
N ALA A 20 -5.65 -3.49 -8.54
CA ALA A 20 -5.74 -4.38 -9.69
C ALA A 20 -5.63 -3.66 -11.04
N GLY A 21 -5.39 -4.45 -12.09
CA GLY A 21 -5.52 -4.01 -13.47
C GLY A 21 -4.46 -3.01 -13.93
N PRO A 22 -4.62 -2.45 -15.14
CA PRO A 22 -3.61 -1.59 -15.76
C PRO A 22 -3.38 -0.27 -15.02
N SER A 23 -4.37 0.16 -14.25
CA SER A 23 -4.32 1.38 -13.44
C SER A 23 -3.94 1.12 -11.98
N PHE A 24 -3.67 -0.13 -11.58
CA PHE A 24 -3.37 -0.50 -10.18
C PHE A 24 -4.39 0.04 -9.16
N THR A 25 -5.67 -0.05 -9.52
CA THR A 25 -6.83 0.31 -8.69
C THR A 25 -8.06 -0.41 -9.24
N ASP A 26 -8.93 -0.84 -8.34
CA ASP A 26 -10.25 -1.37 -8.65
C ASP A 26 -11.35 -0.30 -8.71
N GLY A 27 -11.04 0.94 -8.30
CA GLY A 27 -12.00 2.05 -8.23
C GLY A 27 -13.12 1.82 -7.20
N LEU A 28 -12.91 0.95 -6.22
CA LEU A 28 -13.86 0.67 -5.14
C LEU A 28 -13.38 1.29 -3.83
N LEU A 29 -14.28 1.32 -2.85
CA LEU A 29 -13.97 1.73 -1.48
C LEU A 29 -13.72 0.51 -0.60
N HIS A 30 -12.66 0.53 0.19
CA HIS A 30 -12.30 -0.54 1.12
C HIS A 30 -12.02 -0.01 2.52
N ASP A 31 -12.33 -0.84 3.52
CA ASP A 31 -11.86 -0.62 4.87
C ASP A 31 -10.46 -1.23 5.02
N VAL A 32 -9.47 -0.36 5.17
CA VAL A 32 -8.07 -0.75 5.38
C VAL A 32 -7.62 -0.53 6.82
N GLY A 33 -8.53 -0.22 7.75
CA GLY A 33 -8.25 -0.12 9.18
C GLY A 33 -7.37 1.06 9.59
N THR A 34 -7.15 2.06 8.72
CA THR A 34 -6.36 3.27 9.01
C THR A 34 -7.24 4.47 9.39
N ALA A 35 -8.54 4.39 9.13
CA ALA A 35 -9.54 5.42 9.43
C ALA A 35 -9.96 5.42 10.92
N LEU A 36 -8.99 5.44 11.84
CA LEU A 36 -9.18 5.31 13.30
C LEU A 36 -8.92 6.61 14.07
N GLY A 37 -8.42 7.65 13.38
CA GLY A 37 -8.06 8.93 13.99
C GLY A 37 -9.27 9.76 14.45
N PRO A 38 -9.08 10.69 15.40
CA PRO A 38 -10.16 11.56 15.88
C PRO A 38 -10.69 12.53 14.81
N ASP A 39 -9.91 12.76 13.75
CA ASP A 39 -10.25 13.63 12.63
C ASP A 39 -10.97 12.90 11.48
N GLU A 40 -11.18 11.58 11.61
CA GLU A 40 -11.91 10.81 10.61
C GLU A 40 -13.41 11.12 10.66
N THR A 41 -13.97 11.57 9.53
CA THR A 41 -15.35 12.09 9.43
C THR A 41 -16.16 11.50 8.27
N LYS A 42 -15.51 10.79 7.37
CA LYS A 42 -16.10 10.18 6.16
C LYS A 42 -16.39 8.69 6.35
N GLY A 43 -15.79 8.07 7.36
CA GLY A 43 -16.00 6.67 7.71
C GLY A 43 -14.85 5.79 7.22
N PRO A 44 -14.93 4.47 7.46
CA PRO A 44 -13.80 3.58 7.30
C PRO A 44 -13.46 3.23 5.85
N LEU A 45 -14.38 3.51 4.92
CA LEU A 45 -14.26 3.12 3.53
C LEU A 45 -13.49 4.18 2.73
N ILE A 46 -12.32 3.79 2.26
CA ILE A 46 -11.37 4.65 1.54
C ILE A 46 -11.26 4.17 0.10
N ASP A 47 -11.24 5.11 -0.84
CA ASP A 47 -11.02 4.83 -2.27
C ASP A 47 -9.64 4.22 -2.47
N THR A 48 -9.56 3.14 -3.26
CA THR A 48 -8.28 2.55 -3.66
C THR A 48 -7.55 3.47 -4.64
N PRO A 49 -6.50 4.21 -4.24
CA PRO A 49 -5.78 5.05 -5.19
C PRO A 49 -5.05 4.19 -6.22
N THR A 50 -4.81 4.75 -7.39
CA THR A 50 -3.85 4.17 -8.34
C THR A 50 -2.46 4.13 -7.72
N LEU A 51 -1.72 3.04 -7.94
CA LEU A 51 -0.31 2.96 -7.58
C LEU A 51 0.62 3.57 -8.65
N LEU A 52 0.08 3.98 -9.80
CA LEU A 52 0.87 4.62 -10.85
C LEU A 52 1.35 6.00 -10.39
N GLY A 53 2.66 6.24 -10.46
CA GLY A 53 3.28 7.48 -9.99
C GLY A 53 3.21 7.71 -8.47
N LEU A 54 2.85 6.70 -7.67
CA LEU A 54 2.66 6.81 -6.23
C LEU A 54 3.90 7.37 -5.48
N TYR A 55 5.09 7.01 -5.94
CA TYR A 55 6.34 7.27 -5.21
C TYR A 55 6.66 8.76 -4.98
N ASP A 56 6.04 9.68 -5.73
CA ASP A 56 6.28 11.13 -5.64
C ASP A 56 5.24 11.89 -4.79
N THR A 57 4.42 11.19 -4.00
CA THR A 57 3.27 11.81 -3.28
C THR A 57 3.23 11.63 -1.74
N PRO A 58 4.35 11.74 -1.00
CA PRO A 58 4.26 11.74 0.47
C PRO A 58 3.53 12.99 1.02
N PRO A 59 2.89 12.90 2.20
CA PRO A 59 2.69 11.69 3.00
C PRO A 59 1.60 10.77 2.42
N TYR A 60 1.71 9.47 2.70
CA TYR A 60 0.82 8.41 2.24
C TYR A 60 -0.34 8.16 3.20
N LEU A 61 -1.32 7.36 2.73
CA LEU A 61 -2.64 7.14 3.34
C LEU A 61 -3.54 8.38 3.30
N HIS A 62 -4.85 8.17 3.45
CA HIS A 62 -5.86 9.23 3.29
C HIS A 62 -5.77 10.31 4.37
N ASP A 63 -5.21 9.98 5.53
CA ASP A 63 -5.01 10.85 6.68
C ASP A 63 -3.57 11.39 6.78
N GLY A 64 -2.68 10.99 5.86
CA GLY A 64 -1.27 11.38 5.87
C GLY A 64 -0.47 10.77 7.02
N SER A 65 -0.96 9.69 7.65
CA SER A 65 -0.31 9.05 8.80
C SER A 65 1.01 8.34 8.47
N ALA A 66 1.29 8.07 7.19
CA ALA A 66 2.51 7.40 6.74
C ALA A 66 3.46 8.37 6.01
N PRO A 67 4.54 8.87 6.65
CA PRO A 67 5.48 9.80 6.01
C PRO A 67 6.25 9.22 4.82
N THR A 68 6.48 7.91 4.82
CA THR A 68 7.16 7.19 3.74
C THR A 68 6.35 5.99 3.27
N LEU A 69 6.67 5.46 2.08
CA LEU A 69 5.98 4.29 1.55
C LEU A 69 6.22 3.04 2.41
N ARG A 70 7.36 2.97 3.09
CA ARG A 70 7.65 1.91 4.04
C ARG A 70 6.78 2.01 5.29
N ASP A 71 6.51 3.23 5.77
CA ASP A 71 5.64 3.46 6.93
C ASP A 71 4.21 2.97 6.69
N VAL A 72 3.74 2.87 5.43
CA VAL A 72 2.44 2.26 5.09
C VAL A 72 2.34 0.83 5.62
N PHE A 73 3.46 0.09 5.57
CA PHE A 73 3.49 -1.31 5.96
C PHE A 73 3.85 -1.53 7.43
N GLU A 74 4.68 -0.64 7.99
CA GLU A 74 5.19 -0.76 9.35
C GLU A 74 4.27 -0.14 10.41
N SER A 75 3.56 0.92 10.08
CA SER A 75 2.69 1.64 11.02
C SER A 75 1.24 1.15 11.01
N ALA A 76 0.84 0.43 9.97
CA ALA A 76 -0.49 -0.13 9.87
C ALA A 76 -0.73 -1.19 10.96
N PRO A 77 -1.93 -1.24 11.57
CA PRO A 77 -2.28 -2.32 12.49
C PRO A 77 -2.11 -3.69 11.82
N ALA A 78 -1.69 -4.73 12.55
CA ALA A 78 -1.54 -6.08 11.99
C ALA A 78 -2.85 -6.69 11.44
N THR A 79 -4.01 -6.12 11.80
CA THR A 79 -5.32 -6.50 11.23
C THR A 79 -5.65 -5.75 9.95
N SER A 80 -4.85 -4.74 9.57
CA SER A 80 -4.99 -4.00 8.33
C SER A 80 -4.47 -4.83 7.16
N PRO A 81 -5.07 -4.74 5.97
CA PRO A 81 -4.50 -5.28 4.74
C PRO A 81 -3.09 -4.76 4.42
N HIS A 82 -2.69 -3.62 4.99
CA HIS A 82 -1.35 -3.06 4.84
C HIS A 82 -0.39 -3.45 5.97
N GLY A 83 -0.83 -4.10 7.04
CA GLY A 83 0.04 -4.48 8.17
C GLY A 83 0.88 -5.72 7.85
N LEU A 84 2.01 -5.55 7.15
CA LEU A 84 2.80 -6.68 6.62
C LEU A 84 3.95 -7.14 7.52
N VAL A 85 4.29 -6.38 8.57
CA VAL A 85 5.45 -6.66 9.43
C VAL A 85 5.36 -7.95 10.26
N SER A 86 4.17 -8.55 10.37
CA SER A 86 3.99 -9.87 10.98
C SER A 86 4.33 -11.04 10.05
N ASP A 87 4.18 -10.83 8.75
CA ASP A 87 4.16 -11.90 7.75
C ASP A 87 5.39 -11.87 6.82
N TYR A 88 6.03 -10.70 6.71
CA TYR A 88 7.19 -10.46 5.85
C TYR A 88 8.35 -9.83 6.63
N ASN A 89 9.57 -10.18 6.23
CA ASN A 89 10.79 -9.63 6.81
C ASN A 89 11.19 -8.29 6.18
N GLU A 90 12.15 -7.59 6.78
CA GLU A 90 12.57 -6.25 6.35
C GLU A 90 13.02 -6.18 4.88
N THR A 91 13.66 -7.24 4.37
CA THR A 91 14.14 -7.31 2.98
C THR A 91 12.98 -7.49 2.01
N GLU A 92 11.98 -8.32 2.35
CA GLU A 92 10.78 -8.50 1.53
C GLU A 92 9.96 -7.20 1.45
N ILE A 93 9.86 -6.45 2.55
CA ILE A 93 9.24 -5.13 2.55
C ILE A 93 10.03 -4.12 1.71
N ASP A 94 11.37 -4.12 1.78
CA ASP A 94 12.19 -3.26 0.95
C ASP A 94 12.07 -3.58 -0.54
N ASP A 95 12.01 -4.86 -0.89
CA ASP A 95 11.80 -5.32 -2.27
C ASP A 95 10.41 -4.90 -2.76
N LEU A 96 9.36 -5.03 -1.95
CA LEU A 96 8.01 -4.54 -2.26
C LEU A 96 8.01 -3.02 -2.49
N VAL A 97 8.64 -2.25 -1.60
CA VAL A 97 8.77 -0.79 -1.75
C VAL A 97 9.51 -0.43 -3.04
N ALA A 98 10.58 -1.16 -3.37
CA ALA A 98 11.32 -0.95 -4.61
C ALA A 98 10.46 -1.23 -5.85
N TYR A 99 9.69 -2.32 -5.83
CA TYR A 99 8.73 -2.65 -6.90
C TYR A 99 7.68 -1.54 -7.07
N LEU A 100 7.03 -1.10 -5.99
CA LEU A 100 6.03 -0.03 -6.04
C LEU A 100 6.60 1.29 -6.58
N ARG A 101 7.87 1.60 -6.29
CA ARG A 101 8.57 2.77 -6.84
C ARG A 101 8.92 2.63 -8.31
N SER A 102 9.04 1.41 -8.81
CA SER A 102 9.34 1.14 -10.22
C SER A 102 8.12 1.20 -11.14
N LEU A 103 6.91 1.27 -10.57
CA LEU A 103 5.68 1.35 -11.34
C LEU A 103 5.68 2.61 -12.22
N PRO A 104 5.12 2.53 -13.45
CA PRO A 104 5.14 3.65 -14.37
C PRO A 104 4.34 4.84 -13.82
N GLN A 105 4.67 6.04 -14.31
CA GLN A 105 3.83 7.22 -14.12
C GLN A 105 2.60 7.09 -15.03
N GLY A 106 1.41 7.36 -14.48
CA GLY A 106 0.13 7.28 -15.19
C GLY A 106 -0.10 8.40 -16.21
#